data_AF-A0A0G1YPF9-F1
#
_entry.id   AF-A0A0G1YPF9-F1
#
_cell.length_a   1.000
_cell.length_b   1.000
_cell.length_c   1.000
_cell.angle_alpha   90.00
_cell.angle_beta   90.00
_cell.angle_gamma   90.00
#
_symmetry.space_group_name_H-M   'P 1'
#
loop_
_entity.id
_entity.type
_entity.pdbx_description
1 polymer ?
#
loop_
_entity_poly.entity_id
_entity_poly.type
_entity_poly.pdbx_seq_one_letter_code
_entity_poly.pdbx_strand_id
1 'polypeptide(L)'
;MLRARQRKSWKSWLGVFIFRQLIWRRARPLFNARKLSGAPESLQSFFAACAGEETKRELYFTGTAAHILFELLDAMLEAVFPILLHVNEDISAVDKKLFARSAERHSAEEILRLKTNVVTFRRAMQGHRTVLERLVMYGDSSLNLYSYQSYINTLREAVGEIWHMLDSQKESINALHETNESILSSRMNEVMKTLTIISVITFPLTLLATLFSIRANSTPFVDNRFGFWIILWLIVLLAALMLLDGYKPMKYSFPKPYPEVII
;
A
#
# COMPACT_ATOMS: atom_id res chain seq x y z
N MET A 1 48.30 29.60 -48.49
CA MET A 1 46.83 29.62 -48.28
C MET A 1 46.33 28.80 -47.07
N LEU A 2 47.16 28.50 -46.05
CA LEU A 2 46.75 27.67 -44.90
C LEU A 2 46.54 28.42 -43.57
N ARG A 3 46.78 29.74 -43.49
CA ARG A 3 46.63 30.52 -42.24
C ARG A 3 45.27 31.20 -42.04
N ALA A 4 44.34 31.11 -43.01
CA ALA A 4 43.05 31.80 -42.95
C ALA A 4 41.90 30.96 -42.36
N ARG A 5 42.05 29.64 -42.24
CA ARG A 5 40.97 28.72 -41.79
C ARG A 5 40.86 28.54 -40.27
N GLN A 6 41.90 28.87 -39.50
CA GLN A 6 41.89 28.70 -38.03
C GLN A 6 41.26 29.88 -37.25
N ARG A 7 41.15 31.09 -37.82
CA ARG A 7 40.59 32.24 -37.09
C ARG A 7 39.07 32.22 -36.89
N LYS A 8 38.32 31.39 -37.64
CA LYS A 8 36.86 31.28 -37.48
C LYS A 8 36.43 30.38 -36.31
N SER A 9 37.27 29.43 -35.89
CA SER A 9 36.94 28.50 -34.80
C SER A 9 37.09 29.13 -33.41
N TRP A 10 38.07 30.03 -33.24
CA TRP A 10 38.31 30.71 -31.95
C TRP A 10 37.17 31.62 -31.51
N LYS A 11 36.42 32.22 -32.45
CA LYS A 11 35.26 33.06 -32.12
C LYS A 11 34.03 32.26 -31.67
N SER A 12 33.82 31.03 -32.15
CA SER A 12 32.73 30.18 -31.66
C SER A 12 33.05 29.59 -30.29
N TRP A 13 34.31 29.21 -30.05
CA TRP A 13 34.79 28.75 -28.74
C TRP A 13 34.75 29.85 -27.68
N LEU A 14 35.11 31.09 -28.02
CA LEU A 14 34.94 32.23 -27.10
C LEU A 14 33.47 32.49 -26.78
N GLY A 15 32.57 32.38 -27.76
CA GLY A 15 31.13 32.54 -27.56
C GLY A 15 30.56 31.48 -26.62
N VAL A 16 30.89 30.21 -26.83
CA VAL A 16 30.49 29.09 -25.95
C VAL A 16 31.11 29.26 -24.56
N PHE A 17 32.37 29.65 -24.44
CA PHE A 17 33.04 29.86 -23.15
C PHE A 17 32.47 31.04 -22.35
N ILE A 18 32.19 32.17 -23.02
CA ILE A 18 31.55 33.33 -22.39
C ILE A 18 30.10 33.00 -22.02
N PHE A 19 29.37 32.25 -22.85
CA PHE A 19 28.02 31.79 -22.53
C PHE A 19 28.01 30.81 -21.35
N ARG A 20 28.99 29.89 -21.27
CA ARG A 20 29.23 28.95 -20.16
C ARG A 20 29.57 29.69 -18.85
N GLN A 21 30.42 30.73 -18.93
CA GLN A 21 30.74 31.63 -17.80
C GLN A 21 29.53 32.48 -17.37
N LEU A 22 28.71 32.95 -18.31
CA LEU A 22 27.53 33.77 -18.03
C LEU A 22 26.42 32.96 -17.37
N ILE A 23 26.16 31.74 -17.85
CA ILE A 23 25.22 30.79 -17.24
C ILE A 23 25.69 30.44 -15.83
N TRP A 24 26.97 30.09 -15.66
CA TRP A 24 27.50 29.74 -14.35
C TRP A 24 27.45 30.91 -13.36
N ARG A 25 27.75 32.13 -13.82
CA ARG A 25 27.65 33.36 -13.00
C ARG A 25 26.21 33.68 -12.59
N ARG A 26 25.22 33.30 -13.40
CA ARG A 26 23.79 33.48 -13.13
C ARG A 26 23.18 32.34 -12.30
N ALA A 27 23.73 31.13 -12.41
CA ALA A 27 23.33 29.95 -11.63
C ALA A 27 24.00 29.89 -10.25
N ARG A 28 25.19 30.48 -10.07
CA ARG A 28 25.93 30.56 -8.79
C ARG A 28 25.08 30.93 -7.56
N PRO A 29 24.16 31.91 -7.59
CA PRO A 29 23.31 32.23 -6.45
C PRO A 29 22.22 31.17 -6.13
N LEU A 30 21.89 30.26 -7.05
CA LEU A 30 20.97 29.13 -6.81
C LEU A 30 21.63 28.02 -5.99
N PHE A 31 22.96 27.88 -6.08
CA PHE A 31 23.77 26.89 -5.35
C PHE A 31 24.09 27.30 -3.90
N ASN A 32 23.55 28.42 -3.43
CA ASN A 32 23.84 28.88 -2.07
C ASN A 32 23.11 27.99 -1.07
N ALA A 33 23.85 27.13 -0.35
CA ALA A 33 23.34 26.08 0.54
C ALA A 33 22.27 26.55 1.55
N ARG A 34 22.24 27.84 1.89
CA ARG A 34 21.23 28.45 2.77
C ARG A 34 19.82 28.49 2.14
N LYS A 35 19.70 28.61 0.81
CA LYS A 35 18.41 28.63 0.08
C LYS A 35 17.86 27.22 -0.24
N LEU A 36 18.71 26.21 -0.18
CA LEU A 36 18.36 24.81 -0.46
C LEU A 36 17.88 24.05 0.78
N SER A 37 17.88 24.67 1.96
CA SER A 37 17.52 24.01 3.24
C SER A 37 16.08 23.49 3.34
N GLY A 38 15.17 23.95 2.46
CA GLY A 38 13.81 23.43 2.33
C GLY A 38 13.58 22.55 1.09
N ALA A 39 14.63 22.27 0.31
CA ALA A 39 14.54 21.43 -0.87
C ALA A 39 14.65 19.94 -0.49
N PRO A 40 13.97 19.03 -1.22
CA PRO A 40 14.09 17.60 -0.98
C PRO A 40 15.56 17.17 -1.07
N GLU A 41 15.95 16.20 -0.23
CA GLU A 41 17.33 15.75 -0.06
C GLU A 41 17.99 15.33 -1.38
N SER A 42 17.20 14.81 -2.33
CA SER A 42 17.61 14.49 -3.70
C SER A 42 18.08 15.69 -4.52
N LEU A 43 17.46 16.86 -4.32
CA LEU A 43 17.84 18.09 -5.03
C LEU A 43 19.13 18.66 -4.42
N GLN A 44 19.27 18.57 -3.09
CA GLN A 44 20.48 18.99 -2.39
C GLN A 44 21.66 18.08 -2.75
N SER A 45 21.47 16.75 -2.80
CA SER A 45 22.50 15.79 -3.16
C SER A 45 22.93 15.91 -4.62
N PHE A 46 21.99 16.14 -5.54
CA PHE A 46 22.30 16.42 -6.95
C PHE A 46 23.14 17.69 -7.12
N PHE A 47 22.74 18.79 -6.48
CA PHE A 47 23.48 20.04 -6.57
C PHE A 47 24.81 19.99 -5.80
N ALA A 48 24.90 19.25 -4.70
CA ALA A 48 26.15 19.00 -3.98
C ALA A 48 27.12 18.13 -4.82
N ALA A 49 26.62 17.10 -5.50
CA ALA A 49 27.41 16.28 -6.43
C ALA A 49 27.96 17.12 -7.59
N CYS A 50 27.16 18.05 -8.13
CA CYS A 50 27.59 19.00 -9.15
C CYS A 50 28.61 20.04 -8.64
N ALA A 51 28.63 20.31 -7.33
CA ALA A 51 29.55 21.26 -6.71
C ALA A 51 30.88 20.62 -6.30
N GLY A 52 30.89 19.33 -5.96
CA GLY A 52 32.06 18.61 -5.44
C GLY A 52 32.91 17.90 -6.50
N GLU A 53 32.34 17.46 -7.62
CA GLU A 53 33.05 16.67 -8.64
C GLU A 53 33.09 17.39 -10.00
N GLU A 54 34.29 17.73 -10.46
CA GLU A 54 34.50 18.46 -11.71
C GLU A 54 34.04 17.66 -12.94
N THR A 55 34.15 16.32 -12.89
CA THR A 55 33.68 15.35 -13.88
C THR A 55 32.16 15.27 -14.00
N LYS A 56 31.41 15.24 -12.87
CA LYS A 56 29.93 15.27 -12.89
C LYS A 56 29.42 16.64 -13.34
N ARG A 57 30.12 17.71 -12.96
CA ARG A 57 29.80 19.05 -13.43
C ARG A 57 29.99 19.19 -14.95
N GLU A 58 31.02 18.58 -15.52
CA GLU A 58 31.14 18.53 -16.98
C GLU A 58 30.09 17.63 -17.62
N LEU A 59 29.81 16.44 -17.08
CA LEU A 59 28.77 15.54 -17.60
C LEU A 59 27.40 16.23 -17.66
N TYR A 60 26.93 16.83 -16.56
CA TYR A 60 25.60 17.44 -16.48
C TYR A 60 25.49 18.82 -17.18
N PHE A 61 26.59 19.59 -17.26
CA PHE A 61 26.59 20.93 -17.90
C PHE A 61 27.19 20.96 -19.32
N THR A 62 27.36 19.81 -19.98
CA THR A 62 27.80 19.76 -21.38
C THR A 62 26.72 20.16 -22.40
N GLY A 63 25.46 20.28 -21.98
CA GLY A 63 24.31 20.44 -22.89
C GLY A 63 23.51 21.75 -22.78
N THR A 64 22.40 21.77 -23.53
CA THR A 64 21.33 22.80 -23.47
C THR A 64 20.61 22.75 -22.13
N ALA A 65 19.92 23.83 -21.72
CA ALA A 65 19.11 23.88 -20.50
C ALA A 65 18.09 22.70 -20.38
N ALA A 66 17.64 22.15 -21.51
CA ALA A 66 16.81 20.95 -21.58
C ALA A 66 17.49 19.70 -20.97
N HIS A 67 18.79 19.51 -21.20
CA HIS A 67 19.53 18.37 -20.70
C HIS A 67 19.60 18.36 -19.17
N ILE A 68 19.90 19.52 -18.58
CA ILE A 68 19.94 19.70 -17.12
C ILE A 68 18.56 19.41 -16.50
N LEU A 69 17.48 19.83 -17.16
CA LEU A 69 16.12 19.57 -16.70
C LEU A 69 15.81 18.07 -16.68
N PHE A 70 16.13 17.34 -17.76
CA PHE A 70 15.88 15.91 -17.84
C PHE A 70 16.68 15.13 -16.82
N GLU A 71 17.94 15.49 -16.61
CA GLU A 71 18.77 14.83 -15.60
C GLU A 71 18.29 15.09 -14.16
N LEU A 72 17.83 16.32 -13.89
CA LEU A 72 17.23 16.66 -12.61
C LEU A 72 15.95 15.86 -12.36
N LEU A 73 15.10 15.71 -13.39
CA LEU A 73 13.89 14.90 -13.31
C LEU A 73 14.21 13.43 -13.04
N ASP A 74 15.24 12.90 -13.69
CA ASP A 74 15.68 11.51 -13.50
C ASP A 74 16.16 11.28 -12.07
N ALA A 75 17.05 12.13 -11.56
CA ALA A 75 17.52 12.06 -10.17
C ALA A 75 16.37 12.22 -9.14
N MET A 76 15.35 13.03 -9.45
CA MET A 76 14.17 13.15 -8.60
C MET A 76 13.33 11.87 -8.60
N LEU A 77 13.16 11.20 -9.75
CA LEU A 77 12.46 9.92 -9.85
C LEU A 77 13.24 8.79 -9.19
N GLU A 78 14.56 8.75 -9.34
CA GLU A 78 15.41 7.73 -8.74
C GLU A 78 15.34 7.76 -7.20
N ALA A 79 15.22 8.96 -6.62
CA ALA A 79 15.02 9.15 -5.18
C ALA A 79 13.66 8.62 -4.67
N VAL A 80 12.71 8.33 -5.55
CA VAL A 80 11.40 7.76 -5.19
C VAL A 80 11.50 6.26 -4.90
N PHE A 81 12.41 5.53 -5.55
CA PHE A 81 12.53 4.08 -5.42
C PHE A 81 12.81 3.59 -3.97
N PRO A 82 13.74 4.18 -3.20
CA PRO A 82 13.96 3.80 -1.81
C PRO A 82 12.71 3.93 -0.94
N ILE A 83 11.85 4.91 -1.23
CA ILE A 83 10.57 5.10 -0.53
C ILE A 83 9.61 3.95 -0.85
N LEU A 84 9.54 3.51 -2.12
CA LEU A 84 8.74 2.32 -2.47
C LEU A 84 9.26 1.06 -1.79
N LEU A 85 10.57 0.87 -1.72
CA LEU A 85 11.18 -0.27 -1.03
C LEU A 85 10.79 -0.30 0.46
N HIS A 86 10.89 0.83 1.17
CA HIS A 86 10.47 0.91 2.56
C HIS A 86 8.97 0.63 2.75
N VAL A 87 8.11 1.14 1.87
CA VAL A 87 6.67 0.83 1.92
C VAL A 87 6.43 -0.68 1.74
N ASN A 88 7.20 -1.34 0.87
CA ASN A 88 7.10 -2.79 0.67
C ASN A 88 7.56 -3.59 1.90
N GLU A 89 8.62 -3.12 2.57
CA GLU A 89 9.08 -3.68 3.84
C GLU A 89 8.02 -3.56 4.93
N ASP A 90 7.37 -2.40 5.04
CA ASP A 90 6.29 -2.16 6.00
C ASP A 90 5.10 -3.10 5.76
N ILE A 91 4.68 -3.27 4.49
CA ILE A 91 3.64 -4.23 4.09
C ILE A 91 4.03 -5.64 4.52
N SER A 92 5.27 -6.05 4.24
CA SER A 92 5.79 -7.37 4.61
C SER A 92 5.87 -7.59 6.12
N ALA A 93 6.14 -6.53 6.89
CA ALA A 93 6.16 -6.57 8.35
C ALA A 93 4.75 -6.78 8.91
N VAL A 94 3.75 -6.08 8.36
CA VAL A 94 2.34 -6.25 8.75
C VAL A 94 1.81 -7.63 8.37
N ASP A 95 2.16 -8.14 7.18
CA ASP A 95 1.82 -9.49 6.75
C ASP A 95 2.28 -10.54 7.77
N LYS A 96 3.56 -10.49 8.17
CA LYS A 96 4.11 -11.40 9.21
C LYS A 96 3.40 -11.26 10.56
N LYS A 97 3.03 -10.04 10.96
CA LYS A 97 2.29 -9.80 12.21
C LYS A 97 0.88 -10.37 12.17
N LEU A 98 0.20 -10.32 11.02
CA LEU A 98 -1.17 -10.83 10.85
C LEU A 98 -1.27 -12.33 11.14
N PHE A 99 -0.26 -13.11 10.74
CA PHE A 99 -0.17 -14.54 11.00
C PHE A 99 0.34 -14.89 12.40
N ALA A 100 1.06 -13.99 13.06
CA ALA A 100 1.41 -14.14 14.46
C ALA A 100 0.16 -13.88 15.32
N ARG A 101 -0.40 -14.94 15.91
CA ARG A 101 -1.69 -15.09 16.62
C ARG A 101 -2.11 -14.01 17.68
N SER A 102 -1.36 -12.92 17.87
CA SER A 102 -1.33 -12.09 19.09
C SER A 102 -1.64 -10.58 18.94
N ALA A 103 -1.97 -10.04 17.76
CA ALA A 103 -2.14 -8.58 17.62
C ALA A 103 -3.38 -8.16 16.80
N GLU A 104 -4.58 -8.26 17.35
CA GLU A 104 -5.79 -7.98 16.54
C GLU A 104 -6.09 -6.49 16.34
N ARG A 105 -6.05 -5.68 17.40
CA ARG A 105 -6.39 -4.26 17.28
C ARG A 105 -5.29 -3.43 16.64
N HIS A 106 -4.02 -3.72 16.95
CA HIS A 106 -2.90 -2.99 16.38
C HIS A 106 -2.71 -3.30 14.88
N SER A 107 -3.07 -4.51 14.42
CA SER A 107 -2.94 -4.86 12.99
C SER A 107 -3.93 -4.10 12.10
N ALA A 108 -5.18 -3.92 12.52
CA ALA A 108 -6.17 -3.19 11.72
C ALA A 108 -5.80 -1.71 11.52
N GLU A 109 -5.26 -1.05 12.55
CA GLU A 109 -4.79 0.33 12.47
C GLU A 109 -3.55 0.47 11.57
N GLU A 110 -2.57 -0.44 11.70
CA GLU A 110 -1.38 -0.47 10.85
C GLU A 110 -1.75 -0.70 9.37
N ILE A 111 -2.67 -1.62 9.07
CA ILE A 111 -3.18 -1.86 7.70
C ILE A 111 -3.85 -0.59 7.14
N LEU A 112 -4.71 0.06 7.93
CA LEU A 112 -5.40 1.27 7.48
C LEU A 112 -4.39 2.42 7.21
N ARG A 113 -3.41 2.60 8.09
CA ARG A 113 -2.35 3.60 7.92
C ARG A 113 -1.55 3.34 6.64
N LEU A 114 -1.15 2.10 6.38
CA LEU A 114 -0.44 1.73 5.15
C LEU A 114 -1.29 1.96 3.91
N LYS A 115 -2.58 1.58 3.96
CA LYS A 115 -3.54 1.83 2.87
C LYS A 115 -3.62 3.31 2.52
N THR A 116 -3.74 4.18 3.54
CA THR A 116 -3.77 5.63 3.34
C THR A 116 -2.46 6.15 2.77
N ASN A 117 -1.31 5.66 3.24
CA ASN A 117 0.01 6.04 2.73
C ASN A 117 0.15 5.67 1.23
N VAL A 118 -0.15 4.43 0.84
CA VAL A 118 -0.06 3.98 -0.56
C VAL A 118 -1.02 4.73 -1.47
N VAL A 119 -2.27 4.95 -1.03
CA VAL A 119 -3.24 5.75 -1.80
C VAL A 119 -2.78 7.19 -1.98
N THR A 120 -2.20 7.80 -0.93
CA THR A 120 -1.68 9.16 -0.98
C THR A 120 -0.48 9.25 -1.92
N PHE A 121 0.44 8.29 -1.83
CA PHE A 121 1.61 8.23 -2.70
C PHE A 121 1.21 8.05 -4.16
N ARG A 122 0.25 7.17 -4.45
CA ARG A 122 -0.30 6.99 -5.80
C ARG A 122 -0.92 8.27 -6.35
N ARG A 123 -1.70 9.00 -5.55
CA ARG A 123 -2.27 10.30 -5.96
C ARG A 123 -1.17 11.31 -6.27
N ALA A 124 -0.10 11.37 -5.47
CA ALA A 124 1.03 12.23 -5.75
C ALA A 124 1.73 11.84 -7.07
N MET A 125 2.04 10.55 -7.27
CA MET A 125 2.71 10.06 -8.50
C MET A 125 1.85 10.24 -9.76
N GLN A 126 0.53 10.13 -9.64
CA GLN A 126 -0.39 10.43 -10.75
C GLN A 126 -0.22 11.88 -11.24
N GLY A 127 -0.05 12.84 -10.32
CA GLY A 127 0.23 14.23 -10.67
C GLY A 127 1.54 14.39 -11.44
N HIS A 128 2.61 13.73 -11.00
CA HIS A 128 3.92 13.76 -11.66
C HIS A 128 3.86 13.18 -13.08
N ARG A 129 3.13 12.07 -13.26
CA ARG A 129 2.90 11.47 -14.58
C ARG A 129 2.20 12.44 -15.53
N THR A 130 1.11 13.08 -15.09
CA THR A 130 0.39 14.05 -15.93
C THR A 130 1.26 15.24 -16.31
N VAL A 131 2.11 15.72 -15.39
CA VAL A 131 3.05 16.81 -15.69
C VAL A 131 4.10 16.36 -16.70
N LEU A 132 4.66 15.16 -16.57
CA LEU A 132 5.64 14.62 -17.51
C LEU A 132 5.03 14.41 -18.90
N GLU A 133 3.82 13.85 -18.99
CA GLU A 133 3.11 13.68 -20.26
C GLU A 133 2.84 15.03 -20.94
N ARG A 134 2.44 16.05 -20.18
CA ARG A 134 2.28 17.42 -20.70
C ARG A 134 3.59 18.04 -21.14
N LEU A 135 4.68 17.82 -20.40
CA LEU A 135 6.00 18.32 -20.77
C LEU A 135 6.45 17.74 -22.11
N VAL A 136 6.20 16.45 -22.34
CA VAL A 136 6.49 15.77 -23.61
C VAL A 136 5.61 16.29 -24.73
N MET A 137 4.31 16.50 -24.48
CA MET A 137 3.35 16.93 -25.50
C MET A 137 3.54 18.39 -25.94
N TYR A 138 3.87 19.29 -25.01
CA TYR A 138 3.94 20.74 -25.27
C TYR A 138 5.38 21.28 -25.36
N GLY A 139 6.38 20.50 -25.00
CA GLY A 139 7.79 20.93 -24.99
C GLY A 139 8.42 21.11 -26.37
N ASP A 140 7.80 20.54 -27.42
CA ASP A 140 8.39 20.37 -28.75
C ASP A 140 8.81 21.69 -29.43
N SER A 141 8.08 22.77 -29.19
CA SER A 141 8.36 24.09 -29.81
C SER A 141 9.49 24.88 -29.16
N SER A 142 9.91 24.54 -27.93
CA SER A 142 10.88 25.34 -27.15
C SER A 142 12.18 24.61 -26.78
N LEU A 143 12.17 23.28 -26.73
CA LEU A 143 13.28 22.48 -26.20
C LEU A 143 13.95 21.54 -27.22
N ASN A 144 13.52 21.56 -28.49
CA ASN A 144 14.05 20.71 -29.57
C ASN A 144 14.08 19.22 -29.17
N LEU A 145 12.89 18.70 -28.81
CA LEU A 145 12.71 17.38 -28.19
C LEU A 145 13.17 16.21 -29.05
N TYR A 146 13.31 16.40 -30.37
CA TYR A 146 13.76 15.35 -31.28
C TYR A 146 15.14 14.79 -30.91
N SER A 147 16.03 15.62 -30.36
CA SER A 147 17.35 15.17 -29.88
C SER A 147 17.31 14.51 -28.49
N TYR A 148 16.20 14.62 -27.77
CA TYR A 148 16.04 14.17 -26.38
C TYR A 148 15.01 13.05 -26.21
N GLN A 149 14.55 12.41 -27.30
CA GLN A 149 13.59 11.31 -27.23
C GLN A 149 14.06 10.15 -26.34
N SER A 150 15.34 9.82 -26.36
CA SER A 150 15.89 8.76 -25.51
C SER A 150 15.69 9.06 -24.02
N TYR A 151 15.97 10.29 -23.58
CA TYR A 151 15.76 10.71 -22.18
C TYR A 151 14.28 10.67 -21.78
N ILE A 152 13.40 11.09 -22.68
CA ILE A 152 11.94 11.02 -22.45
C ILE A 152 11.48 9.57 -22.27
N ASN A 153 12.02 8.64 -23.06
CA ASN A 153 11.67 7.23 -22.94
C ASN A 153 12.15 6.66 -21.61
N THR A 154 13.38 6.97 -21.18
CA THR A 154 13.90 6.58 -19.86
C THR A 154 13.02 7.09 -18.71
N LEU A 155 12.64 8.37 -18.73
CA LEU A 155 11.75 8.94 -17.71
C LEU A 155 10.36 8.28 -17.71
N ARG A 156 9.84 7.96 -18.91
CA ARG A 156 8.55 7.27 -19.04
C ARG A 156 8.61 5.86 -18.48
N GLU A 157 9.71 5.15 -18.73
CA GLU A 157 9.97 3.82 -18.19
C GLU A 157 10.06 3.86 -16.66
N ALA A 158 10.87 4.76 -16.10
CA ALA A 158 10.99 4.95 -14.65
C ALA A 158 9.62 5.27 -13.98
N VAL A 159 8.83 6.17 -14.56
CA VAL A 159 7.47 6.46 -14.05
C VAL A 159 6.55 5.25 -14.18
N GLY A 160 6.68 4.47 -15.26
CA GLY A 160 5.96 3.22 -15.46
C GLY A 160 6.29 2.19 -14.39
N GLU A 161 7.56 1.96 -14.10
CA GLU A 161 8.03 1.05 -13.06
C GLU A 161 7.52 1.45 -11.67
N ILE A 162 7.63 2.73 -11.31
CA ILE A 162 7.08 3.26 -10.04
C ILE A 162 5.57 2.98 -9.95
N TRP A 163 4.85 3.16 -11.05
CA TRP A 163 3.41 2.90 -11.09
C TRP A 163 3.08 1.42 -10.90
N HIS A 164 3.81 0.53 -11.57
CA HIS A 164 3.63 -0.92 -11.42
C HIS A 164 3.89 -1.38 -9.99
N MET A 165 4.95 -0.88 -9.36
CA MET A 165 5.27 -1.22 -7.97
C MET A 165 4.19 -0.68 -7.01
N LEU A 166 3.69 0.54 -7.21
CA LEU A 166 2.58 1.09 -6.43
C LEU A 166 1.28 0.30 -6.60
N ASP A 167 1.00 -0.22 -7.80
CA ASP A 167 -0.18 -1.04 -8.06
C ASP A 167 -0.07 -2.39 -7.34
N SER A 168 1.12 -3.01 -7.38
CA SER A 168 1.42 -4.23 -6.62
C SER A 168 1.27 -4.01 -5.12
N GLN A 169 1.82 -2.93 -4.56
CA GLN A 169 1.68 -2.60 -3.14
C GLN A 169 0.22 -2.39 -2.72
N LYS A 170 -0.57 -1.72 -3.56
CA LYS A 170 -2.01 -1.52 -3.32
C LYS A 170 -2.74 -2.86 -3.28
N GLU A 171 -2.43 -3.76 -4.20
CA GLU A 171 -3.03 -5.10 -4.25
C GLU A 171 -2.66 -5.91 -2.99
N SER A 172 -1.40 -5.90 -2.58
CA SER A 172 -0.95 -6.56 -1.36
C SER A 172 -1.67 -6.03 -0.11
N ILE A 173 -1.84 -4.71 0.02
CA ILE A 173 -2.57 -4.12 1.16
C ILE A 173 -4.05 -4.49 1.13
N ASN A 174 -4.67 -4.55 -0.04
CA ASN A 174 -6.06 -4.99 -0.15
C ASN A 174 -6.22 -6.45 0.27
N ALA A 175 -5.32 -7.34 -0.16
CA ALA A 175 -5.30 -8.73 0.27
C ALA A 175 -5.10 -8.87 1.79
N LEU A 176 -4.22 -8.05 2.40
CA LEU A 176 -4.05 -8.00 3.86
C LEU A 176 -5.32 -7.55 4.57
N HIS A 177 -5.99 -6.53 4.05
CA HIS A 177 -7.24 -6.03 4.60
C HIS A 177 -8.35 -7.09 4.54
N GLU A 178 -8.51 -7.77 3.40
CA GLU A 178 -9.48 -8.86 3.23
C GLU A 178 -9.16 -10.05 4.15
N THR A 179 -7.88 -10.38 4.31
CA THR A 179 -7.44 -11.44 5.23
C THR A 179 -7.77 -11.07 6.68
N ASN A 180 -7.54 -9.81 7.09
CA ASN A 180 -7.92 -9.33 8.41
C ASN A 180 -9.43 -9.45 8.66
N GLU A 181 -10.26 -9.04 7.71
CA GLU A 181 -11.72 -9.20 7.80
C GLU A 181 -12.13 -10.68 7.90
N SER A 182 -11.48 -11.57 7.15
CA SER A 182 -11.70 -13.01 7.22
C SER A 182 -11.36 -13.59 8.61
N ILE A 183 -10.23 -13.17 9.20
CA ILE A 183 -9.84 -13.56 10.57
C ILE A 183 -10.87 -13.08 11.58
N LEU A 184 -11.31 -11.82 11.50
CA LEU A 184 -12.33 -11.26 12.39
C LEU A 184 -13.66 -12.02 12.29
N SER A 185 -14.10 -12.32 11.06
CA SER A 185 -15.31 -13.11 10.81
C SER A 185 -15.20 -14.53 11.36
N SER A 186 -14.04 -15.18 11.19
CA SER A 186 -13.76 -16.51 11.74
C SER A 186 -13.89 -16.54 13.26
N ARG A 187 -13.32 -15.53 13.95
CA ARG A 187 -13.43 -15.40 15.41
C ARG A 187 -14.85 -15.09 15.87
N MET A 188 -15.56 -14.23 15.16
CA MET A 188 -16.98 -13.98 15.45
C MET A 188 -17.79 -15.28 15.36
N ASN A 189 -17.53 -16.10 14.34
CA ASN A 189 -18.17 -17.40 14.20
C ASN A 189 -17.80 -18.35 15.34
N GLU A 190 -16.55 -18.35 15.82
CA GLU A 190 -16.12 -19.18 16.96
C GLU A 190 -16.77 -18.73 18.28
N VAL A 191 -16.83 -17.43 18.55
CA VAL A 191 -17.52 -16.85 19.71
C VAL A 191 -19.01 -17.17 19.67
N MET A 192 -19.66 -17.00 18.51
CA MET A 192 -21.07 -17.33 18.35
C MET A 192 -21.33 -18.83 18.54
N LYS A 193 -20.45 -19.70 18.03
CA LYS A 193 -20.54 -21.16 18.26
C LYS A 193 -20.44 -21.51 19.73
N THR A 194 -19.46 -20.96 20.45
CA THR A 194 -19.26 -21.25 21.88
C THR A 194 -20.45 -20.78 22.73
N LEU A 195 -20.93 -19.55 22.51
CA LEU A 195 -22.13 -19.03 23.18
C LEU A 195 -23.37 -19.88 22.87
N THR A 196 -23.52 -20.34 21.62
CA THR A 196 -24.65 -21.18 21.19
C THR A 196 -24.59 -22.55 21.85
N ILE A 197 -23.42 -23.20 21.89
CA ILE A 197 -23.25 -24.50 22.55
C ILE A 197 -23.63 -24.42 24.03
N ILE A 198 -23.17 -23.38 24.74
CA ILE A 198 -23.51 -23.16 26.15
C ILE A 198 -25.04 -22.98 26.30
N SER A 199 -25.66 -22.19 25.43
CA SER A 199 -27.10 -21.92 25.47
C SER A 199 -27.94 -23.16 25.18
N VAL A 200 -27.57 -23.95 24.17
CA VAL A 200 -28.26 -25.18 23.77
C VAL A 200 -28.21 -26.24 24.88
N ILE A 201 -27.14 -26.30 25.67
CA ILE A 201 -27.06 -27.19 26.83
C ILE A 201 -27.90 -26.63 27.99
N THR A 202 -27.77 -25.33 28.28
CA THR A 202 -28.36 -24.71 29.49
C THR A 202 -29.87 -24.57 29.40
N PHE A 203 -30.41 -24.20 28.23
CA PHE A 203 -31.83 -23.91 28.05
C PHE A 203 -32.76 -25.11 28.36
N PRO A 204 -32.55 -26.32 27.79
CA PRO A 204 -33.37 -27.49 28.12
C PRO A 204 -33.14 -27.97 29.56
N LEU A 205 -31.91 -27.92 30.07
CA LEU A 205 -31.61 -28.27 31.46
C LEU A 205 -32.40 -27.39 32.43
N THR A 206 -32.41 -26.08 32.17
CA THR A 206 -33.11 -25.09 32.98
C THR A 206 -34.62 -25.26 32.89
N LEU A 207 -35.15 -25.49 31.68
CA LEU A 207 -36.58 -25.72 31.46
C LEU A 207 -37.08 -26.98 32.19
N LEU A 208 -36.29 -28.05 32.21
CA LEU A 208 -36.62 -29.25 32.95
C LEU A 208 -36.56 -29.00 34.46
N ALA A 209 -35.50 -28.35 34.95
CA ALA A 209 -35.38 -28.00 36.37
C ALA A 209 -36.55 -27.12 36.86
N THR A 210 -36.99 -26.15 36.04
CA THR A 210 -38.13 -25.29 36.38
C THR A 210 -39.46 -26.06 36.35
N LEU A 211 -39.67 -26.94 35.36
CA LEU A 211 -40.88 -27.76 35.29
C LEU A 211 -41.03 -28.69 36.50
N PHE A 212 -39.94 -29.34 36.93
CA PHE A 212 -39.94 -30.22 38.11
C PHE A 212 -39.95 -29.47 39.45
N SER A 213 -39.63 -28.17 39.46
CA SER A 213 -39.76 -27.32 40.65
C SER A 213 -41.24 -27.06 41.01
N ILE A 214 -42.16 -27.18 40.04
CA ILE A 214 -43.59 -26.96 40.25
C ILE A 214 -44.19 -28.17 40.98
N ARG A 215 -44.51 -28.00 42.27
CA ARG A 215 -45.21 -29.01 43.06
C ARG A 215 -46.70 -29.04 42.70
N ALA A 216 -47.13 -30.05 41.94
CA ALA A 216 -48.54 -30.34 41.68
C ALA A 216 -48.98 -31.63 42.41
N ASN A 217 -50.23 -31.70 42.86
CA ASN A 217 -50.78 -32.81 43.68
C ASN A 217 -50.74 -34.22 43.01
N SER A 218 -50.30 -34.31 41.77
CA SER A 218 -50.13 -35.57 41.02
C SER A 218 -49.05 -35.41 39.95
N THR A 219 -47.85 -34.97 40.33
CA THR A 219 -46.71 -34.90 39.40
C THR A 219 -46.32 -36.32 38.94
N PRO A 220 -46.49 -36.67 37.66
CA PRO A 220 -46.08 -37.98 37.17
C PRO A 220 -44.57 -38.16 37.38
N PHE A 221 -44.14 -39.37 37.76
CA PHE A 221 -42.75 -39.78 38.05
C PHE A 221 -42.14 -39.35 39.40
N VAL A 222 -42.74 -38.46 40.21
CA VAL A 222 -42.11 -38.03 41.49
C VAL A 222 -42.26 -39.07 42.61
N ASP A 223 -43.37 -39.81 42.66
CA ASP A 223 -43.63 -40.82 43.70
C ASP A 223 -42.99 -42.20 43.41
N ASN A 224 -42.30 -42.36 42.28
CA ASN A 224 -41.72 -43.64 41.86
C ASN A 224 -40.23 -43.72 42.22
N ARG A 225 -39.78 -44.85 42.79
CA ARG A 225 -38.40 -45.06 43.27
C ARG A 225 -37.33 -44.85 42.18
N PHE A 226 -37.69 -45.00 40.91
CA PHE A 226 -36.79 -44.81 39.76
C PHE A 226 -37.05 -43.52 38.96
N GLY A 227 -38.03 -42.70 39.34
CA GLY A 227 -38.43 -41.52 38.57
C GLY A 227 -37.30 -40.50 38.37
N PHE A 228 -36.52 -40.25 39.41
CA PHE A 228 -35.32 -39.40 39.34
C PHE A 228 -34.32 -39.87 38.27
N TRP A 229 -34.02 -41.18 38.22
CA TRP A 229 -33.07 -41.75 37.26
C TRP A 229 -33.58 -41.71 35.82
N ILE A 230 -34.88 -41.93 35.61
CA ILE A 230 -35.51 -41.86 34.28
C ILE A 230 -35.41 -40.44 33.72
N ILE A 231 -35.73 -39.43 34.54
CA ILE A 231 -35.65 -38.02 34.14
C ILE A 231 -34.21 -37.63 33.83
N LEU A 232 -33.25 -38.02 34.67
CA LEU A 232 -31.83 -37.73 34.44
C LEU A 232 -31.35 -38.27 33.09
N TRP A 233 -31.68 -39.53 32.77
CA TRP A 233 -31.32 -40.13 31.48
C TRP A 233 -32.01 -39.45 30.30
N LEU A 234 -33.27 -39.04 30.45
CA LEU A 234 -33.98 -38.29 29.41
C LEU A 234 -33.32 -36.94 29.12
N ILE A 235 -32.88 -36.22 30.15
CA ILE A 235 -32.19 -34.93 30.03
C ILE A 235 -30.84 -35.10 29.33
N VAL A 236 -30.05 -36.10 29.74
CA VAL A 236 -28.74 -36.40 29.13
C VAL A 236 -28.92 -36.82 27.67
N LEU A 237 -29.93 -37.62 27.36
CA LEU A 237 -30.24 -38.06 26.00
C LEU A 237 -30.64 -36.87 25.10
N LEU A 238 -31.50 -35.97 25.59
CA LEU A 238 -31.90 -34.75 24.86
C LEU A 238 -30.71 -33.82 24.62
N ALA A 239 -29.87 -33.59 25.64
CA ALA A 239 -28.66 -32.78 25.50
C ALA A 239 -27.67 -33.38 24.48
N ALA A 240 -27.50 -34.71 24.50
CA ALA A 240 -26.63 -35.41 23.55
C ALA A 240 -27.15 -35.32 22.10
N LEU A 241 -28.47 -35.46 21.89
CA LEU A 241 -29.08 -35.30 20.57
C LEU A 241 -28.90 -33.88 20.04
N MET A 242 -29.13 -32.85 20.87
CA MET A 242 -28.92 -31.46 20.46
C MET A 242 -27.45 -31.13 20.14
N LEU A 243 -26.50 -31.70 20.88
CA LEU A 243 -25.07 -31.55 20.59
C LEU A 243 -24.66 -32.27 19.29
N LEU A 244 -25.21 -33.44 19.02
CA LEU A 244 -24.95 -34.20 17.79
C LEU A 244 -25.45 -33.45 16.55
N ASP A 245 -26.65 -32.87 16.61
CA ASP A 245 -27.21 -32.07 15.51
C ASP A 245 -26.51 -30.71 15.35
N GLY A 246 -26.08 -30.09 16.45
CA GLY A 246 -25.31 -28.85 16.44
C GLY A 246 -23.86 -28.99 15.93
N TYR A 247 -23.26 -30.18 16.05
CA TYR A 247 -21.90 -30.47 15.53
C TYR A 247 -21.88 -30.82 14.04
N LYS A 248 -23.04 -31.08 13.42
CA LYS A 248 -23.13 -31.21 11.98
C LYS A 248 -22.68 -29.86 11.38
N PRO A 249 -21.62 -29.82 10.55
CA PRO A 249 -21.13 -28.56 10.02
C PRO A 249 -22.28 -27.89 9.27
N MET A 250 -22.79 -26.79 9.82
CA MET A 250 -23.71 -25.90 9.11
C MET A 250 -22.96 -25.45 7.86
N LYS A 251 -23.25 -26.13 6.75
CA LYS A 251 -22.77 -25.79 5.41
C LYS A 251 -23.33 -24.40 5.13
N TYR A 252 -22.48 -23.38 5.24
CA TYR A 252 -22.81 -22.00 4.90
C TYR A 252 -23.32 -21.98 3.46
N SER A 253 -24.63 -21.79 3.29
CA SER A 253 -25.23 -21.37 2.04
C SER A 253 -24.88 -19.88 1.90
N PHE A 254 -23.81 -19.57 1.17
CA PHE A 254 -23.53 -18.19 0.79
C PHE A 254 -24.70 -17.70 -0.10
N PRO A 255 -25.42 -16.62 0.25
CA PRO A 255 -26.18 -15.90 -0.76
C PRO A 255 -25.18 -15.35 -1.78
N LYS A 256 -25.36 -15.70 -3.05
CA LYS A 256 -24.54 -15.19 -4.16
C LYS A 256 -24.54 -13.66 -4.12
N PRO A 257 -23.39 -12.98 -4.25
CA PRO A 257 -23.37 -11.52 -4.35
C PRO A 257 -24.09 -11.09 -5.64
N TYR A 258 -24.77 -9.94 -5.53
CA TYR A 258 -25.72 -9.27 -6.42
C TYR A 258 -25.50 -9.41 -7.95
N PRO A 259 -26.59 -9.33 -8.75
CA PRO A 259 -26.49 -9.45 -10.21
C PRO A 259 -25.59 -8.36 -10.78
N GLU A 260 -24.75 -8.77 -11.73
CA GLU A 260 -24.01 -7.91 -12.64
C GLU A 260 -24.97 -6.85 -13.21
N VAL A 261 -24.71 -5.59 -12.86
CA VAL A 261 -25.31 -4.45 -13.57
C VAL A 261 -24.57 -4.37 -14.90
N ILE A 262 -25.16 -4.98 -15.91
CA ILE A 262 -24.85 -4.75 -17.31
C ILE A 262 -25.26 -3.31 -17.63
N ILE A 263 -24.28 -2.42 -17.79
CA ILE A 263 -24.38 -1.22 -18.64
C ILE A 263 -23.11 -1.14 -19.46
#